data_AF-A0A516R6K6-F1
#
_entry.id   AF-A0A516R6K6-F1
#
_cell.length_a   1.000
_cell.length_b   1.000
_cell.length_c   1.000
_cell.angle_alpha   90.00
_cell.angle_beta   90.00
_cell.angle_gamma   90.00
#
_symmetry.space_group_name_H-M   'P 1'
#
loop_
_entity.id
_entity.type
_entity.pdbx_description
1 polymer ?
#
loop_
_entity_poly.entity_id
_entity_poly.type
_entity_poly.pdbx_seq_one_letter_code
_entity_poly.pdbx_strand_id
1 'polypeptide(L)'
;MSYVGPDSQPPRPPRRFGGGRTLAVTLAVLAPAALAGYLIHDATSGPEDAKPPRTLPSASRSDQNAPSKPTADDPAKSPAADRSGEPKGEPDGKKDSEDNKDNKDDGKPSEKAPSGGRPAPSGPLKGKVVVIDPGHNPGNFRHTAEINRPVNIGTNSKECDTTGTSTNRGYTEARFTLDLAHRLRDQLHRQGATVRLTQDGDRAWGPCVDERARIGNAAHADAVVSLHADGSAVGNHGFHVILPARVRGGAADTTAIVGPSRDLGERIAGKFLSTTKSAPSNYVGDGTGLDVRRDLGGLNLSKVPKVFIECGNMRDPKDEALLTNPNWRQKAARGISDGIGSFLSR
;
A
#
# COMPACT_ATOMS: atom_id res chain seq x y z
N MET A 1 -47.97 53.22 38.32
CA MET A 1 -48.71 53.31 39.61
C MET A 1 -47.79 52.92 40.74
N SER A 2 -47.84 53.65 41.85
CA SER A 2 -47.17 53.29 43.10
C SER A 2 -48.13 52.51 44.00
N TYR A 3 -47.64 51.55 44.77
CA TYR A 3 -48.34 51.05 45.94
C TYR A 3 -47.34 50.76 47.06
N VAL A 4 -47.71 51.15 48.28
CA VAL A 4 -46.90 51.02 49.50
C VAL A 4 -47.50 49.89 50.36
N GLY A 5 -46.68 49.21 51.15
CA GLY A 5 -47.13 48.18 52.11
C GLY A 5 -47.87 48.77 53.32
N PRO A 6 -47.84 48.14 54.53
CA PRO A 6 -46.88 47.13 55.00
C PRO A 6 -47.53 45.90 55.67
N ASP A 7 -46.74 44.91 56.10
CA ASP A 7 -46.52 44.65 57.54
C ASP A 7 -45.46 43.58 57.82
N SER A 8 -44.89 43.62 59.03
CA SER A 8 -43.61 42.99 59.38
C SER A 8 -43.72 41.94 60.49
N GLN A 9 -42.91 40.87 60.44
CA GLN A 9 -42.57 40.09 61.64
C GLN A 9 -41.05 39.79 61.74
N PRO A 10 -40.51 39.64 62.97
CA PRO A 10 -39.08 39.84 63.26
C PRO A 10 -38.18 38.60 63.08
N PRO A 11 -36.85 38.79 63.00
CA PRO A 11 -35.90 37.72 62.70
C PRO A 11 -35.55 36.83 63.91
N ARG A 12 -35.11 35.59 63.64
CA ARG A 12 -34.46 34.71 64.63
C ARG A 12 -32.94 34.62 64.39
N PRO A 13 -32.10 34.66 65.45
CA PRO A 13 -30.64 34.68 65.35
C PRO A 13 -30.00 33.30 65.07
N PRO A 14 -28.71 33.24 64.70
CA PRO A 14 -28.12 32.10 63.98
C PRO A 14 -27.50 31.03 64.89
N ARG A 15 -27.33 29.81 64.36
CA ARG A 15 -26.40 28.80 64.90
C ARG A 15 -25.16 28.69 64.01
N ARG A 16 -23.98 29.00 64.58
CA ARG A 16 -22.67 28.73 63.99
C ARG A 16 -22.18 27.34 64.40
N PHE A 17 -21.78 26.56 63.41
CA PHE A 17 -20.63 25.65 63.44
C PHE A 17 -20.01 25.74 62.03
N GLY A 18 -18.70 25.85 61.80
CA GLY A 18 -17.58 25.75 62.73
C GLY A 18 -16.65 24.62 62.29
N GLY A 19 -15.75 24.90 61.33
CA GLY A 19 -14.82 23.89 60.81
C GLY A 19 -14.43 24.12 59.36
N GLY A 20 -13.52 25.07 59.11
CA GLY A 20 -12.86 25.15 57.80
C GLY A 20 -11.68 24.17 57.74
N ARG A 21 -11.44 23.57 56.57
CA ARG A 21 -10.09 23.14 56.16
C ARG A 21 -9.98 23.08 54.64
N THR A 22 -8.89 23.65 54.16
CA THR A 22 -8.52 23.84 52.76
C THR A 22 -7.90 22.59 52.12
N LEU A 23 -7.91 22.57 50.78
CA LEU A 23 -6.95 21.91 49.89
C LEU A 23 -6.86 20.38 49.88
N ALA A 24 -7.40 19.78 48.81
CA ALA A 24 -6.63 18.93 47.90
C ALA A 24 -7.36 18.80 46.55
N VAL A 25 -6.88 19.49 45.50
CA VAL A 25 -7.28 19.18 44.12
C VAL A 25 -6.34 18.09 43.61
N THR A 26 -6.84 16.85 43.52
CA THR A 26 -6.13 15.75 42.88
C THR A 26 -6.57 15.60 41.42
N LEU A 27 -5.70 16.05 40.51
CA LEU A 27 -5.79 15.76 39.08
C LEU A 27 -5.49 14.28 38.83
N ALA A 28 -6.52 13.45 38.72
CA ALA A 28 -6.40 12.06 38.33
C ALA A 28 -6.21 11.96 36.81
N VAL A 29 -4.96 11.78 36.36
CA VAL A 29 -4.64 11.50 34.96
C VAL A 29 -5.00 10.04 34.65
N LEU A 30 -6.10 9.84 33.92
CA LEU A 30 -6.47 8.53 33.38
C LEU A 30 -5.63 8.21 32.13
N ALA A 31 -4.55 7.46 32.31
CA ALA A 31 -3.88 6.77 31.23
C ALA A 31 -4.59 5.42 30.96
N PRO A 32 -5.12 5.15 29.75
CA PRO A 32 -5.81 3.90 29.45
C PRO A 32 -4.82 2.73 29.34
N ALA A 33 -5.16 1.61 29.98
CA ALA A 33 -4.35 0.41 29.98
C ALA A 33 -4.35 -0.30 28.62
N ALA A 34 -3.16 -0.67 28.13
CA ALA A 34 -2.99 -1.47 26.91
C ALA A 34 -1.81 -2.46 27.05
N LEU A 35 -1.77 -3.26 28.13
CA LEU A 35 -0.79 -4.34 28.29
C LEU A 35 -1.25 -5.48 29.22
N ALA A 36 -2.35 -6.16 28.87
CA ALA A 36 -2.85 -7.32 29.62
C ALA A 36 -3.57 -8.35 28.71
N GLY A 37 -2.92 -8.79 27.64
CA GLY A 37 -3.51 -9.68 26.63
C GLY A 37 -2.56 -10.72 26.03
N TYR A 38 -1.50 -11.13 26.74
CA TYR A 38 -0.45 -12.02 26.19
C TYR A 38 -0.07 -13.22 27.07
N LEU A 39 -0.79 -13.54 28.16
CA LEU A 39 -0.38 -14.62 29.08
C LEU A 39 -1.46 -15.67 29.38
N ILE A 40 -2.42 -15.91 28.47
CA ILE A 40 -3.29 -17.10 28.50
C ILE A 40 -3.58 -17.60 27.06
N HIS A 41 -2.63 -18.31 26.44
CA HIS A 41 -2.92 -19.30 25.38
C HIS A 41 -1.88 -20.44 25.23
N ASP A 42 -0.88 -20.57 26.11
CA ASP A 42 0.04 -21.72 26.10
C ASP A 42 -0.45 -22.88 26.96
N ALA A 43 -1.58 -23.48 26.58
CA ALA A 43 -2.01 -24.82 26.99
C ALA A 43 -3.24 -25.30 26.18
N THR A 44 -3.01 -25.86 24.98
CA THR A 44 -3.70 -27.02 24.37
C THR A 44 -3.56 -26.99 22.84
N SER A 45 -2.49 -27.59 22.31
CA SER A 45 -2.41 -28.08 20.92
C SER A 45 -1.25 -29.07 20.84
N GLY A 46 -1.55 -30.36 20.66
CA GLY A 46 -0.54 -31.38 20.41
C GLY A 46 0.02 -31.30 18.98
N PRO A 47 1.14 -31.98 18.69
CA PRO A 47 1.81 -31.89 17.39
C PRO A 47 1.15 -32.79 16.33
N GLU A 48 0.84 -32.24 15.15
CA GLU A 48 0.56 -33.02 13.94
C GLU A 48 1.44 -32.53 12.76
N ASP A 49 2.36 -33.41 12.36
CA ASP A 49 3.02 -33.54 11.04
C ASP A 49 3.24 -32.29 10.17
N ALA A 50 4.12 -31.41 10.63
CA ALA A 50 4.72 -30.36 9.79
C ALA A 50 5.86 -30.93 8.92
N LYS A 51 5.62 -31.08 7.61
CA LYS A 51 6.67 -31.34 6.60
C LYS A 51 7.62 -30.13 6.54
N PRO A 52 8.96 -30.30 6.52
CA PRO A 52 9.89 -29.19 6.70
C PRO A 52 9.80 -28.16 5.57
N PRO A 53 9.88 -26.85 5.89
CA PRO A 53 9.83 -25.78 4.90
C PRO A 53 11.08 -25.81 4.01
N ARG A 54 10.90 -25.51 2.71
CA ARG A 54 12.03 -25.28 1.80
C ARG A 54 12.63 -23.92 2.09
N THR A 55 13.86 -23.92 2.61
CA THR A 55 14.64 -22.70 2.82
C THR A 55 14.97 -22.02 1.49
N LEU A 56 14.74 -20.71 1.42
CA LEU A 56 15.28 -19.88 0.33
C LEU A 56 16.80 -19.73 0.52
N PRO A 57 17.60 -19.67 -0.56
CA PRO A 57 19.05 -19.57 -0.45
C PRO A 57 19.48 -18.20 0.11
N SER A 58 20.12 -18.20 1.27
CA SER A 58 20.75 -17.02 1.87
C SER A 58 21.91 -16.51 1.00
N ALA A 59 21.95 -15.21 0.75
CA ALA A 59 23.09 -14.55 0.13
C ALA A 59 24.15 -14.24 1.20
N SER A 60 25.23 -15.02 1.24
CA SER A 60 26.38 -14.77 2.11
C SER A 60 27.03 -13.43 1.79
N ARG A 61 27.28 -12.61 2.81
CA ARG A 61 28.17 -11.44 2.70
C ARG A 61 29.62 -11.88 2.89
N SER A 62 30.53 -11.21 2.20
CA SER A 62 31.98 -11.32 2.42
C SER A 62 32.56 -9.91 2.50
N ASP A 63 32.86 -9.47 3.72
CA ASP A 63 33.64 -8.25 3.97
C ASP A 63 35.14 -8.56 3.80
N GLN A 64 35.90 -7.67 3.16
CA GLN A 64 37.34 -7.49 3.40
C GLN A 64 37.77 -6.02 3.19
N ASN A 65 38.83 -5.63 3.91
CA ASN A 65 39.28 -4.25 4.14
C ASN A 65 40.06 -3.60 2.98
N ALA A 66 40.15 -2.27 3.05
CA ALA A 66 41.05 -1.36 2.31
C ALA A 66 42.46 -1.31 2.98
N PRO A 67 43.40 -0.35 2.70
CA PRO A 67 43.47 0.70 1.65
C PRO A 67 44.84 0.85 0.94
N SER A 68 44.97 1.75 -0.04
CA SER A 68 46.26 2.40 -0.44
C SER A 68 46.12 3.63 -1.36
N LYS A 69 46.83 4.72 -1.05
CA LYS A 69 47.22 5.88 -1.90
C LYS A 69 48.43 6.56 -1.21
N PRO A 70 49.45 7.12 -1.91
CA PRO A 70 49.40 8.42 -2.60
C PRO A 70 50.14 8.36 -3.99
N THR A 71 50.54 9.40 -4.76
CA THR A 71 50.44 10.89 -4.74
C THR A 71 50.38 11.41 -6.21
N ALA A 72 49.87 12.62 -6.48
CA ALA A 72 50.55 13.81 -7.08
C ALA A 72 50.99 13.75 -8.56
N ASP A 73 50.40 14.61 -9.42
CA ASP A 73 51.08 15.80 -9.98
C ASP A 73 50.09 16.70 -10.77
N ASP A 74 50.36 18.01 -10.75
CA ASP A 74 49.70 19.15 -11.43
C ASP A 74 50.85 20.14 -11.74
N PRO A 75 50.85 21.01 -12.78
CA PRO A 75 49.92 22.15 -12.79
C PRO A 75 49.46 22.72 -14.17
N ALA A 76 48.22 23.19 -14.18
CA ALA A 76 47.74 24.49 -14.69
C ALA A 76 48.26 25.11 -16.03
N LYS A 77 47.29 25.45 -16.91
CA LYS A 77 47.22 26.80 -17.53
C LYS A 77 45.82 27.13 -18.07
N SER A 78 45.29 28.31 -17.68
CA SER A 78 44.23 29.04 -18.41
C SER A 78 44.86 30.17 -19.23
N PRO A 79 44.12 30.79 -20.17
CA PRO A 79 43.32 31.98 -19.80
C PRO A 79 41.96 32.09 -20.51
N ALA A 80 41.18 33.11 -20.17
CA ALA A 80 39.86 33.42 -20.73
C ALA A 80 39.81 34.80 -21.41
N ALA A 81 38.94 34.94 -22.43
CA ALA A 81 38.31 36.16 -22.95
C ALA A 81 37.19 35.68 -23.91
N ASP A 82 35.89 35.87 -23.62
CA ASP A 82 35.09 37.10 -23.74
C ASP A 82 34.86 37.58 -25.19
N ARG A 83 33.62 37.41 -25.70
CA ARG A 83 32.76 38.51 -26.22
C ARG A 83 31.41 38.05 -26.83
N SER A 84 30.33 38.53 -26.21
CA SER A 84 29.09 39.10 -26.79
C SER A 84 28.62 38.76 -28.23
N GLY A 85 27.33 38.42 -28.38
CA GLY A 85 26.64 38.50 -29.68
C GLY A 85 25.22 37.88 -29.76
N GLU A 86 24.20 38.52 -29.17
CA GLU A 86 22.79 38.32 -29.57
C GLU A 86 22.43 39.42 -30.61
N PRO A 87 21.53 39.17 -31.57
CA PRO A 87 20.18 39.73 -31.40
C PRO A 87 19.02 38.89 -31.97
N LYS A 88 17.82 39.18 -31.47
CA LYS A 88 16.51 38.77 -32.01
C LYS A 88 16.13 39.58 -33.26
N GLY A 89 15.21 39.05 -34.07
CA GLY A 89 14.60 39.81 -35.17
C GLY A 89 13.50 39.05 -35.93
N GLU A 90 12.26 39.19 -35.46
CA GLU A 90 11.02 38.87 -36.19
C GLU A 90 10.47 40.17 -36.83
N PRO A 91 9.74 40.12 -37.96
CA PRO A 91 8.39 40.71 -37.92
C PRO A 91 7.32 40.05 -38.82
N ASP A 92 6.06 40.40 -38.51
CA ASP A 92 4.79 39.95 -39.11
C ASP A 92 4.34 40.66 -40.42
N GLY A 93 3.53 39.93 -41.21
CA GLY A 93 2.38 40.47 -41.99
C GLY A 93 2.62 40.99 -43.43
N LYS A 94 1.61 41.08 -44.33
CA LYS A 94 0.17 40.68 -44.29
C LYS A 94 -0.51 40.84 -45.69
N LYS A 95 -1.41 39.91 -46.07
CA LYS A 95 -2.51 39.98 -47.11
C LYS A 95 -2.15 40.28 -48.59
N ASP A 96 -2.80 39.67 -49.59
CA ASP A 96 -4.17 39.93 -50.15
C ASP A 96 -4.78 38.66 -50.82
N SER A 97 -6.06 38.30 -50.64
CA SER A 97 -7.22 38.39 -51.59
C SER A 97 -6.94 38.03 -53.07
N GLU A 98 -7.80 37.35 -53.85
CA GLU A 98 -9.14 36.73 -53.71
C GLU A 98 -9.31 35.80 -54.94
N ASP A 99 -10.01 34.66 -54.88
CA ASP A 99 -10.95 34.29 -55.97
C ASP A 99 -11.88 33.11 -55.63
N ASN A 100 -13.04 33.08 -56.30
CA ASN A 100 -14.18 32.21 -56.02
C ASN A 100 -14.31 31.05 -57.03
N LYS A 101 -14.78 29.88 -56.59
CA LYS A 101 -15.56 28.95 -57.43
C LYS A 101 -16.29 27.86 -56.64
N ASP A 102 -17.58 27.74 -56.92
CA ASP A 102 -18.45 26.69 -56.44
C ASP A 102 -17.97 25.30 -56.87
N ASN A 103 -18.16 24.31 -55.99
CA ASN A 103 -18.64 23.01 -56.44
C ASN A 103 -19.47 22.33 -55.35
N LYS A 104 -20.70 21.93 -55.69
CA LYS A 104 -21.50 21.01 -54.88
C LYS A 104 -20.97 19.60 -55.09
N ASP A 105 -20.80 18.84 -54.01
CA ASP A 105 -20.87 17.38 -54.08
C ASP A 105 -21.46 16.82 -52.78
N ASP A 106 -22.32 15.81 -52.91
CA ASP A 106 -23.12 15.26 -51.81
C ASP A 106 -22.40 14.06 -51.18
N GLY A 107 -21.82 14.25 -49.98
CA GLY A 107 -20.90 13.28 -49.37
C GLY A 107 -21.07 13.08 -47.86
N LYS A 108 -21.93 12.13 -47.49
CA LYS A 108 -22.02 11.31 -46.25
C LYS A 108 -21.07 11.65 -45.06
N PRO A 109 -21.57 11.71 -43.79
CA PRO A 109 -20.71 11.92 -42.62
C PRO A 109 -19.60 10.87 -42.50
N SER A 110 -18.35 11.33 -42.41
CA SER A 110 -17.20 10.47 -42.16
C SER A 110 -17.13 10.11 -40.68
N GLU A 111 -17.52 8.89 -40.34
CA GLU A 111 -17.28 8.31 -39.02
C GLU A 111 -15.78 8.23 -38.76
N LYS A 112 -15.31 8.93 -37.72
CA LYS A 112 -13.92 8.80 -37.26
C LYS A 112 -13.67 7.36 -36.82
N ALA A 113 -12.85 6.64 -37.58
CA ALA A 113 -12.38 5.32 -37.22
C ALA A 113 -11.78 5.33 -35.80
N PRO A 114 -12.06 4.32 -34.96
CA PRO A 114 -11.52 4.28 -33.61
C PRO A 114 -9.99 4.14 -33.64
N SER A 115 -9.33 4.96 -32.82
CA SER A 115 -7.90 4.85 -32.51
C SER A 115 -7.53 3.39 -32.19
N GLY A 116 -6.45 2.91 -32.79
CA GLY A 116 -6.09 1.48 -32.83
C GLY A 116 -6.20 0.78 -31.48
N GLY A 117 -7.10 -0.20 -31.42
CA GLY A 117 -7.28 -1.04 -30.23
C GLY A 117 -5.97 -1.72 -29.84
N ARG A 118 -5.70 -1.74 -28.52
CA ARG A 118 -4.56 -2.45 -27.93
C ARG A 118 -4.50 -3.89 -28.48
N PRO A 119 -3.32 -4.40 -28.90
CA PRO A 119 -3.21 -5.74 -29.49
C PRO A 119 -3.88 -6.80 -28.61
N ALA A 120 -4.56 -7.76 -29.25
CA ALA A 120 -5.21 -8.86 -28.55
C ALA A 120 -4.20 -9.58 -27.64
N PRO A 121 -4.56 -9.91 -26.38
CA PRO A 121 -3.61 -10.43 -25.41
C PRO A 121 -2.90 -11.69 -25.90
N SER A 122 -1.58 -11.60 -25.98
CA SER A 122 -0.65 -12.67 -26.33
C SER A 122 0.46 -12.74 -25.27
N GLY A 123 1.00 -13.93 -25.06
CA GLY A 123 2.00 -14.20 -24.03
C GLY A 123 1.61 -15.33 -23.07
N PRO A 124 2.46 -15.65 -22.09
CA PRO A 124 2.31 -16.82 -21.22
C PRO A 124 1.08 -16.77 -20.31
N LEU A 125 0.50 -15.58 -20.08
CA LEU A 125 -0.68 -15.38 -19.23
C LEU A 125 -1.95 -15.07 -20.03
N LYS A 126 -1.97 -15.37 -21.33
CA LYS A 126 -3.17 -15.24 -22.16
C LYS A 126 -4.34 -16.01 -21.54
N GLY A 127 -5.46 -15.32 -21.36
CA GLY A 127 -6.69 -15.91 -20.78
C GLY A 127 -6.71 -15.96 -19.25
N LYS A 128 -5.61 -15.61 -18.57
CA LYS A 128 -5.57 -15.48 -17.11
C LYS A 128 -6.11 -14.14 -16.64
N VAL A 129 -6.80 -14.14 -15.50
CA VAL A 129 -7.30 -12.94 -14.82
C VAL A 129 -6.50 -12.72 -13.53
N VAL A 130 -5.87 -11.55 -13.40
CA VAL A 130 -5.13 -11.16 -12.19
C VAL A 130 -5.72 -9.89 -11.62
N VAL A 131 -6.05 -9.91 -10.33
CA VAL A 131 -6.49 -8.72 -9.58
C VAL A 131 -5.32 -8.21 -8.75
N ILE A 132 -5.01 -6.93 -8.89
CA ILE A 132 -4.04 -6.24 -8.05
C ILE A 132 -4.82 -5.35 -7.08
N ASP A 133 -4.47 -5.42 -5.81
CA ASP A 133 -5.09 -4.66 -4.74
C ASP A 133 -4.06 -3.66 -4.19
N PRO A 134 -3.93 -2.45 -4.77
CA PRO A 134 -3.10 -1.40 -4.19
C PRO A 134 -3.67 -1.00 -2.83
N GLY A 135 -2.94 -1.35 -1.77
CA GLY A 135 -3.32 -1.11 -0.37
C GLY A 135 -3.64 0.34 -0.09
N HIS A 136 -4.65 0.55 0.76
CA HIS A 136 -5.18 1.87 1.15
C HIS A 136 -5.71 2.67 -0.06
N ASN A 137 -6.01 3.95 0.16
CA ASN A 137 -6.39 4.90 -0.89
C ASN A 137 -5.78 6.28 -0.55
N PRO A 138 -5.22 7.02 -1.53
CA PRO A 138 -4.59 8.32 -1.30
C PRO A 138 -5.45 9.37 -0.58
N GLY A 139 -6.78 9.29 -0.66
CA GLY A 139 -7.71 10.23 -0.02
C GLY A 139 -8.17 9.83 1.40
N ASN A 140 -7.91 8.60 1.86
CA ASN A 140 -8.42 8.06 3.13
C ASN A 140 -8.20 8.99 4.35
N PHE A 141 -7.08 9.73 4.39
CA PHE A 141 -6.77 10.66 5.50
C PHE A 141 -7.77 11.83 5.65
N ARG A 142 -8.64 12.06 4.66
CA ARG A 142 -9.72 13.07 4.70
C ARG A 142 -11.10 12.49 5.06
N HIS A 143 -11.20 11.16 5.14
CA HIS A 143 -12.44 10.39 5.25
C HIS A 143 -12.37 9.40 6.43
N THR A 144 -11.86 9.88 7.56
CA THR A 144 -11.59 9.05 8.74
C THR A 144 -12.85 8.42 9.33
N ALA A 145 -14.01 9.09 9.24
CA ALA A 145 -15.28 8.53 9.70
C ALA A 145 -15.74 7.36 8.80
N GLU A 146 -15.58 7.48 7.49
CA GLU A 146 -16.00 6.48 6.53
C GLU A 146 -15.12 5.22 6.56
N ILE A 147 -13.79 5.39 6.66
CA ILE A 147 -12.85 4.27 6.72
C ILE A 147 -12.85 3.57 8.09
N ASN A 148 -13.16 4.27 9.19
CA ASN A 148 -13.30 3.65 10.51
C ASN A 148 -14.63 2.87 10.68
N ARG A 149 -15.55 2.93 9.72
CA ARG A 149 -16.81 2.18 9.79
C ARG A 149 -16.52 0.66 9.87
N PRO A 150 -17.09 -0.08 10.84
CA PRO A 150 -16.85 -1.51 10.96
C PRO A 150 -17.36 -2.31 9.74
N VAL A 151 -16.57 -3.29 9.32
CA VAL A 151 -16.89 -4.31 8.32
C VAL A 151 -16.56 -5.70 8.86
N ASN A 152 -17.40 -6.68 8.53
CA ASN A 152 -17.20 -8.07 8.92
C ASN A 152 -16.12 -8.70 8.04
N ILE A 153 -15.02 -9.15 8.64
CA ILE A 153 -13.89 -9.80 7.96
C ILE A 153 -13.94 -11.33 8.00
N GLY A 154 -15.13 -11.88 8.28
CA GLY A 154 -15.45 -13.30 8.36
C GLY A 154 -15.10 -13.94 9.71
N THR A 155 -13.99 -13.55 10.34
CA THR A 155 -13.57 -14.02 11.68
C THR A 155 -13.98 -13.09 12.81
N ASN A 156 -13.98 -11.77 12.58
CA ASN A 156 -14.45 -10.72 13.48
C ASN A 156 -14.81 -9.46 12.67
N SER A 157 -14.95 -8.31 13.34
CA SER A 157 -15.07 -7.00 12.69
C SER A 157 -13.74 -6.25 12.70
N LYS A 158 -13.45 -5.50 11.64
CA LYS A 158 -12.37 -4.49 11.58
C LYS A 158 -12.88 -3.22 10.91
N GLU A 159 -12.04 -2.18 10.89
CA GLU A 159 -12.24 -0.95 10.12
C GLU A 159 -12.41 -1.27 8.62
N CYS A 160 -13.18 -0.43 7.91
CA CYS A 160 -13.40 -0.54 6.47
C CYS A 160 -12.08 -0.44 5.71
N ASP A 161 -11.26 0.57 5.98
CA ASP A 161 -9.91 0.75 5.41
C ASP A 161 -9.06 1.56 6.41
N THR A 162 -7.77 1.74 6.16
CA THR A 162 -6.91 2.64 6.94
C THR A 162 -6.14 3.59 6.02
N THR A 163 -5.46 4.58 6.58
CA THR A 163 -4.63 5.51 5.79
C THR A 163 -3.36 4.87 5.21
N GLY A 164 -2.97 3.70 5.73
CA GLY A 164 -1.63 3.18 5.59
C GLY A 164 -0.60 4.00 6.39
N THR A 165 0.66 3.58 6.31
CA THR A 165 1.80 4.28 6.91
C THR A 165 2.39 5.34 5.97
N SER A 166 3.55 5.89 6.33
CA SER A 166 4.35 6.75 5.48
C SER A 166 5.82 6.55 5.77
N THR A 167 6.67 7.06 4.89
CA THR A 167 8.05 7.32 5.26
C THR A 167 8.15 8.54 6.18
N ASN A 168 9.29 8.72 6.83
CA ASN A 168 9.53 9.87 7.71
C ASN A 168 9.60 11.20 6.95
N ARG A 169 9.80 11.15 5.62
CA ARG A 169 9.75 12.30 4.70
C ARG A 169 8.39 12.49 4.01
N GLY A 170 7.33 11.80 4.48
CA GLY A 170 5.96 12.01 4.03
C GLY A 170 5.57 11.33 2.71
N TYR A 171 6.37 10.39 2.20
CA TYR A 171 5.92 9.52 1.11
C TYR A 171 4.96 8.47 1.67
N THR A 172 3.66 8.62 1.40
CA THR A 172 2.61 7.75 1.96
C THR A 172 2.58 6.38 1.31
N GLU A 173 2.20 5.37 2.08
CA GLU A 173 2.03 4.00 1.60
C GLU A 173 1.04 3.95 0.42
N ALA A 174 -0.12 4.60 0.53
CA ALA A 174 -1.12 4.66 -0.55
C ALA A 174 -0.59 5.24 -1.88
N ARG A 175 0.47 6.07 -1.86
CA ARG A 175 1.14 6.56 -3.09
C ARG A 175 2.18 5.56 -3.61
N PHE A 176 2.82 4.80 -2.71
CA PHE A 176 3.72 3.72 -3.06
C PHE A 176 2.97 2.55 -3.73
N THR A 177 1.89 2.08 -3.10
CA THR A 177 1.10 0.93 -3.55
C THR A 177 0.45 1.18 -4.90
N LEU A 178 -0.07 2.39 -5.15
CA LEU A 178 -0.68 2.77 -6.42
C LEU A 178 0.35 2.84 -7.58
N ASP A 179 1.50 3.48 -7.39
CA ASP A 179 2.59 3.48 -8.39
C ASP A 179 3.08 2.05 -8.68
N LEU A 180 3.23 1.22 -7.64
CA LEU A 180 3.64 -0.18 -7.80
C LEU A 180 2.58 -1.01 -8.54
N ALA A 181 1.28 -0.78 -8.27
CA ALA A 181 0.17 -1.43 -8.95
C ALA A 181 0.12 -1.09 -10.44
N HIS A 182 0.34 0.18 -10.82
CA HIS A 182 0.42 0.58 -12.24
C HIS A 182 1.58 -0.12 -12.95
N ARG A 183 2.76 -0.17 -12.32
CA ARG A 183 3.91 -0.88 -12.88
C ARG A 183 3.64 -2.37 -13.04
N LEU A 184 3.02 -3.00 -12.04
CA LEU A 184 2.70 -4.43 -12.06
C LEU A 184 1.63 -4.75 -13.10
N ARG A 185 0.56 -3.95 -13.18
CA ARG A 185 -0.48 -3.99 -14.22
C ARG A 185 0.15 -3.98 -15.61
N ASP A 186 1.10 -3.10 -15.84
CA ASP A 186 1.73 -2.96 -17.15
C ASP A 186 2.70 -4.11 -17.47
N GLN A 187 3.35 -4.72 -16.46
CA GLN A 187 4.10 -5.98 -16.66
C GLN A 187 3.17 -7.14 -17.01
N LEU A 188 2.10 -7.36 -16.23
CA LEU A 188 1.15 -8.46 -16.44
C LEU A 188 0.40 -8.35 -17.77
N HIS A 189 -0.02 -7.14 -18.16
CA HIS A 189 -0.61 -6.91 -19.48
C HIS A 189 0.34 -7.26 -20.63
N ARG A 190 1.67 -6.99 -20.50
CA ARG A 190 2.66 -7.40 -21.51
C ARG A 190 2.86 -8.91 -21.58
N GLN A 191 2.46 -9.66 -20.54
CA GLN A 191 2.44 -11.12 -20.54
C GLN A 191 1.10 -11.71 -21.03
N GLY A 192 0.13 -10.87 -21.42
CA GLY A 192 -1.17 -11.29 -21.94
C GLY A 192 -2.28 -11.48 -20.89
N ALA A 193 -2.02 -11.18 -19.61
CA ALA A 193 -3.03 -11.28 -18.56
C ALA A 193 -4.11 -10.20 -18.71
N THR A 194 -5.35 -10.57 -18.36
CA THR A 194 -6.42 -9.60 -18.07
C THR A 194 -6.22 -9.07 -16.66
N VAL A 195 -5.90 -7.79 -16.50
CA VAL A 195 -5.67 -7.19 -15.18
C VAL A 195 -6.91 -6.41 -14.72
N ARG A 196 -7.19 -6.45 -13.42
CA ARG A 196 -8.14 -5.57 -12.72
C ARG A 196 -7.45 -4.97 -11.50
N LEU A 197 -7.79 -3.73 -11.16
CA LEU A 197 -7.39 -3.10 -9.90
C LEU A 197 -8.60 -3.05 -8.95
N THR A 198 -8.38 -3.12 -7.64
CA THR A 198 -9.46 -2.85 -6.66
C THR A 198 -9.80 -1.36 -6.56
N GLN A 199 -8.83 -0.49 -6.84
CA GLN A 199 -8.96 0.97 -6.97
C GLN A 199 -7.84 1.51 -7.87
N ASP A 200 -8.06 2.64 -8.55
CA ASP A 200 -7.08 3.27 -9.46
C ASP A 200 -6.76 4.74 -9.09
N GLY A 201 -6.92 5.10 -7.81
CA GLY A 201 -6.80 6.48 -7.31
C GLY A 201 -7.98 7.41 -7.67
N ASP A 202 -9.07 6.82 -8.18
CA ASP A 202 -10.27 7.46 -8.72
C ASP A 202 -11.41 7.65 -7.69
N ARG A 203 -11.25 7.10 -6.48
CA ARG A 203 -12.21 7.20 -5.37
C ARG A 203 -11.70 8.13 -4.28
N ALA A 204 -12.60 8.89 -3.66
CA ALA A 204 -12.29 9.75 -2.51
C ALA A 204 -11.73 8.97 -1.30
N TRP A 205 -12.22 7.75 -1.07
CA TRP A 205 -11.76 6.82 -0.04
C TRP A 205 -12.15 5.37 -0.38
N GLY A 206 -11.57 4.41 0.35
CA GLY A 206 -11.81 2.98 0.15
C GLY A 206 -11.34 2.48 -1.22
N PRO A 207 -11.82 1.33 -1.72
CA PRO A 207 -12.84 0.43 -1.16
C PRO A 207 -12.50 -0.16 0.20
N CYS A 208 -13.53 -0.62 0.91
CA CYS A 208 -13.34 -1.35 2.16
C CYS A 208 -12.66 -2.72 1.94
N VAL A 209 -12.01 -3.29 2.95
CA VAL A 209 -11.29 -4.58 2.87
C VAL A 209 -12.17 -5.76 2.45
N ASP A 210 -13.46 -5.73 2.78
CA ASP A 210 -14.44 -6.72 2.33
C ASP A 210 -14.85 -6.52 0.86
N GLU A 211 -14.95 -5.27 0.41
CA GLU A 211 -15.17 -4.91 -0.99
C GLU A 211 -13.96 -5.28 -1.86
N ARG A 212 -12.74 -5.06 -1.38
CA ARG A 212 -11.48 -5.49 -2.04
C ARG A 212 -11.44 -7.00 -2.25
N ALA A 213 -11.85 -7.80 -1.26
CA ALA A 213 -11.99 -9.25 -1.41
C ALA A 213 -13.08 -9.62 -2.43
N ARG A 214 -14.25 -8.95 -2.36
CA ARG A 214 -15.38 -9.18 -3.27
C ARG A 214 -15.05 -8.91 -4.73
N ILE A 215 -14.26 -7.88 -5.03
CA ILE A 215 -13.76 -7.57 -6.38
C ILE A 215 -12.94 -8.74 -6.93
N GLY A 216 -12.03 -9.30 -6.11
CA GLY A 216 -11.24 -10.49 -6.47
C GLY A 216 -12.10 -11.70 -6.81
N ASN A 217 -13.11 -11.96 -5.97
CA ASN A 217 -14.03 -13.08 -6.13
C ASN A 217 -14.94 -12.93 -7.37
N ALA A 218 -15.53 -11.75 -7.57
CA ALA A 218 -16.44 -11.46 -8.68
C ALA A 218 -15.74 -11.42 -10.05
N ALA A 219 -14.43 -11.12 -10.06
CA ALA A 219 -13.62 -11.21 -11.27
C ALA A 219 -13.25 -12.65 -11.67
N HIS A 220 -13.57 -13.65 -10.83
CA HIS A 220 -13.11 -15.04 -10.98
C HIS A 220 -11.59 -15.13 -11.21
N ALA A 221 -10.81 -14.32 -10.50
CA ALA A 221 -9.38 -14.17 -10.73
C ALA A 221 -8.60 -15.48 -10.46
N ASP A 222 -7.67 -15.84 -11.35
CA ASP A 222 -6.75 -16.95 -11.10
C ASP A 222 -5.78 -16.65 -9.94
N ALA A 223 -5.43 -15.37 -9.75
CA ALA A 223 -4.60 -14.90 -8.65
C ALA A 223 -4.95 -13.46 -8.24
N VAL A 224 -4.80 -13.17 -6.95
CA VAL A 224 -4.92 -11.82 -6.38
C VAL A 224 -3.68 -11.49 -5.55
N VAL A 225 -3.17 -10.26 -5.68
CA VAL A 225 -2.05 -9.77 -4.87
C VAL A 225 -2.39 -8.42 -4.25
N SER A 226 -2.30 -8.31 -2.93
CA SER A 226 -2.34 -7.03 -2.22
C SER A 226 -0.93 -6.45 -2.13
N LEU A 227 -0.76 -5.19 -2.49
CA LEU A 227 0.51 -4.47 -2.48
C LEU A 227 0.52 -3.50 -1.32
N HIS A 228 1.50 -3.60 -0.43
CA HIS A 228 1.64 -2.79 0.78
C HIS A 228 3.12 -2.48 1.10
N ALA A 229 3.35 -1.61 2.08
CA ALA A 229 4.65 -1.42 2.73
C ALA A 229 4.47 -1.08 4.21
N ASP A 230 5.21 -1.75 5.09
CA ASP A 230 4.97 -1.78 6.53
C ASP A 230 5.54 -0.54 7.25
N GLY A 231 5.14 -0.34 8.51
CA GLY A 231 5.63 0.71 9.39
C GLY A 231 6.08 0.16 10.75
N SER A 232 7.38 -0.13 10.89
CA SER A 232 7.99 -0.70 12.09
C SER A 232 9.15 0.18 12.61
N ALA A 233 9.79 -0.20 13.72
CA ALA A 233 10.93 0.53 14.27
C ALA A 233 12.13 0.63 13.28
N VAL A 234 12.99 1.64 13.44
CA VAL A 234 14.25 1.73 12.66
C VAL A 234 15.13 0.53 12.99
N GLY A 235 15.78 -0.06 11.98
CA GLY A 235 16.51 -1.32 12.09
C GLY A 235 15.70 -2.55 11.64
N ASN A 236 14.37 -2.47 11.70
CA ASN A 236 13.48 -3.48 11.13
C ASN A 236 13.33 -3.20 9.62
N HIS A 237 13.74 -4.13 8.77
CA HIS A 237 13.76 -3.96 7.32
C HIS A 237 13.63 -5.29 6.57
N GLY A 238 13.32 -5.22 5.28
CA GLY A 238 13.10 -6.38 4.40
C GLY A 238 11.62 -6.67 4.15
N PHE A 239 11.36 -7.45 3.10
CA PHE A 239 10.00 -7.73 2.62
C PHE A 239 9.41 -8.95 3.34
N HIS A 240 8.08 -9.03 3.42
CA HIS A 240 7.40 -10.29 3.77
C HIS A 240 6.10 -10.48 2.97
N VAL A 241 5.69 -11.73 2.80
CA VAL A 241 4.48 -12.12 2.07
C VAL A 241 3.52 -12.77 3.05
N ILE A 242 2.34 -12.17 3.22
CA ILE A 242 1.31 -12.66 4.14
C ILE A 242 0.39 -13.63 3.40
N LEU A 243 0.29 -14.83 3.96
CA LEU A 243 -0.47 -15.97 3.47
C LEU A 243 -1.74 -16.16 4.32
N PRO A 244 -2.86 -16.62 3.73
CA PRO A 244 -4.05 -16.95 4.49
C PRO A 244 -3.79 -18.17 5.38
N ALA A 245 -4.07 -18.03 6.68
CA ALA A 245 -4.24 -19.16 7.58
C ALA A 245 -5.51 -19.96 7.22
N ARG A 246 -5.60 -21.21 7.70
CA ARG A 246 -6.81 -22.02 7.55
C ARG A 246 -7.90 -21.49 8.48
N VAL A 247 -8.99 -21.00 7.88
CA VAL A 247 -10.18 -20.49 8.57
C VAL A 247 -11.41 -21.19 8.00
N ARG A 248 -12.34 -21.57 8.87
CA ARG A 248 -13.66 -22.10 8.51
C ARG A 248 -14.65 -21.70 9.61
N GLY A 249 -15.37 -20.60 9.41
CA GLY A 249 -16.29 -20.03 10.39
C GLY A 249 -16.74 -18.62 10.01
N GLY A 250 -17.95 -18.24 10.44
CA GLY A 250 -18.58 -17.00 10.01
C GLY A 250 -18.75 -16.96 8.49
N ALA A 251 -18.39 -15.83 7.87
CA ALA A 251 -18.35 -15.70 6.40
C ALA A 251 -17.02 -16.21 5.77
N ALA A 252 -16.02 -16.53 6.60
CA ALA A 252 -14.71 -16.96 6.13
C ALA A 252 -14.65 -18.48 5.93
N ASP A 253 -14.22 -18.87 4.74
CA ASP A 253 -13.70 -20.21 4.47
C ASP A 253 -12.55 -20.03 3.49
N THR A 254 -11.33 -20.29 3.97
CA THR A 254 -10.08 -20.22 3.20
C THR A 254 -9.56 -21.61 2.83
N THR A 255 -10.27 -22.69 3.20
CA THR A 255 -9.75 -24.07 3.15
C THR A 255 -9.35 -24.52 1.75
N ALA A 256 -10.00 -24.01 0.71
CA ALA A 256 -9.67 -24.24 -0.69
C ALA A 256 -8.47 -23.40 -1.20
N ILE A 257 -8.19 -22.24 -0.58
CA ILE A 257 -7.18 -21.29 -1.08
C ILE A 257 -5.85 -21.34 -0.32
N VAL A 258 -5.77 -21.92 0.88
CA VAL A 258 -4.51 -21.92 1.68
C VAL A 258 -3.33 -22.55 0.95
N GLY A 259 -3.52 -23.68 0.25
CA GLY A 259 -2.48 -24.34 -0.53
C GLY A 259 -2.05 -23.53 -1.76
N PRO A 260 -2.98 -23.17 -2.67
CA PRO A 260 -2.69 -22.33 -3.83
C PRO A 260 -2.08 -20.97 -3.47
N SER A 261 -2.55 -20.31 -2.40
CA SER A 261 -2.02 -19.02 -1.96
C SER A 261 -0.60 -19.14 -1.40
N ARG A 262 -0.26 -20.26 -0.75
CA ARG A 262 1.11 -20.56 -0.32
C ARG A 262 2.05 -20.69 -1.51
N ASP A 263 1.71 -21.48 -2.53
CA ASP A 263 2.54 -21.64 -3.74
C ASP A 263 2.66 -20.31 -4.52
N LEU A 264 1.60 -19.52 -4.61
CA LEU A 264 1.65 -18.14 -5.14
C LEU A 264 2.61 -17.25 -4.34
N GLY A 265 2.50 -17.26 -3.01
CA GLY A 265 3.30 -16.42 -2.12
C GLY A 265 4.79 -16.79 -2.11
N GLU A 266 5.11 -18.09 -2.07
CA GLU A 266 6.49 -18.59 -2.15
C GLU A 266 7.16 -18.22 -3.49
N ARG A 267 6.40 -18.27 -4.60
CA ARG A 267 6.89 -17.82 -5.92
C ARG A 267 7.11 -16.32 -5.99
N ILE A 268 6.18 -15.52 -5.45
CA ILE A 268 6.34 -14.07 -5.35
C ILE A 268 7.56 -13.73 -4.49
N ALA A 269 7.69 -14.29 -3.29
CA ALA A 269 8.83 -14.07 -2.39
C ALA A 269 10.17 -14.39 -3.08
N GLY A 270 10.31 -15.59 -3.67
CA GLY A 270 11.53 -16.00 -4.34
C GLY A 270 11.88 -15.12 -5.55
N LYS A 271 10.91 -14.76 -6.39
CA LYS A 271 11.15 -13.88 -7.55
C LYS A 271 11.43 -12.44 -7.13
N PHE A 272 10.71 -11.92 -6.14
CA PHE A 272 10.94 -10.59 -5.56
C PHE A 272 12.38 -10.48 -5.04
N LEU A 273 12.81 -11.40 -4.17
CA LEU A 273 14.18 -11.48 -3.65
C LEU A 273 15.20 -11.53 -4.80
N SER A 274 15.00 -12.43 -5.76
CA SER A 274 15.96 -12.63 -6.86
C SER A 274 16.15 -11.39 -7.75
N THR A 275 15.09 -10.59 -7.94
CA THR A 275 15.05 -9.43 -8.86
C THR A 275 15.37 -8.10 -8.16
N THR A 276 14.95 -7.91 -6.91
CA THR A 276 15.18 -6.69 -6.13
C THR A 276 16.50 -6.71 -5.35
N LYS A 277 16.95 -7.90 -4.95
CA LYS A 277 17.98 -8.15 -3.92
C LYS A 277 17.61 -7.66 -2.50
N SER A 278 16.34 -7.30 -2.27
CA SER A 278 15.83 -7.07 -0.92
C SER A 278 15.78 -8.39 -0.16
N ALA A 279 16.26 -8.39 1.08
CA ALA A 279 16.21 -9.54 1.96
C ALA A 279 14.79 -9.76 2.51
N PRO A 280 14.45 -10.99 2.94
CA PRO A 280 13.30 -11.22 3.82
C PRO A 280 13.35 -10.32 5.05
N SER A 281 12.18 -10.02 5.61
CA SER A 281 12.02 -9.26 6.84
C SER A 281 12.82 -9.87 8.00
N ASN A 282 13.55 -9.02 8.73
CA ASN A 282 14.24 -9.40 9.97
C ASN A 282 13.37 -9.26 11.23
N TYR A 283 12.07 -8.97 11.08
CA TYR A 283 11.15 -8.66 12.19
C TYR A 283 9.77 -9.35 12.09
N VAL A 284 9.43 -9.95 10.94
CA VAL A 284 8.19 -10.71 10.68
C VAL A 284 8.51 -11.92 9.81
N GLY A 285 7.83 -13.06 10.06
CA GLY A 285 7.93 -14.26 9.23
C GLY A 285 9.21 -15.07 9.44
N ASP A 286 9.79 -15.02 10.65
CA ASP A 286 10.85 -15.90 11.15
C ASP A 286 12.06 -16.06 10.21
N GLY A 287 12.47 -14.97 9.56
CA GLY A 287 13.57 -14.95 8.58
C GLY A 287 13.27 -15.62 7.23
N THR A 288 12.12 -16.26 7.09
CA THR A 288 11.64 -16.84 5.81
C THR A 288 11.02 -15.78 4.89
N GLY A 289 10.51 -14.69 5.47
CA GLY A 289 9.71 -13.69 4.77
C GLY A 289 8.30 -14.16 4.41
N LEU A 290 7.81 -15.23 5.04
CA LEU A 290 6.43 -15.71 4.92
C LEU A 290 5.73 -15.58 6.27
N ASP A 291 4.57 -14.94 6.28
CA ASP A 291 3.76 -14.71 7.48
C ASP A 291 2.38 -15.36 7.27
N VAL A 292 1.82 -16.05 8.28
CA VAL A 292 0.57 -16.83 8.12
C VAL A 292 -0.49 -16.28 9.07
N ARG A 293 -1.49 -15.58 8.52
CA ARG A 293 -2.43 -14.77 9.32
C ARG A 293 -3.90 -15.08 9.10
N ARG A 294 -4.70 -14.85 10.15
CA ARG A 294 -6.16 -15.09 10.21
C ARG A 294 -7.00 -13.83 10.48
N ASP A 295 -6.37 -12.65 10.48
CA ASP A 295 -6.98 -11.38 10.89
C ASP A 295 -7.13 -10.36 9.75
N LEU A 296 -6.82 -10.73 8.50
CA LEU A 296 -6.91 -9.84 7.35
C LEU A 296 -8.14 -10.16 6.51
N GLY A 297 -9.13 -9.25 6.46
CA GLY A 297 -10.37 -9.46 5.70
C GLY A 297 -10.16 -9.69 4.21
N GLY A 298 -9.16 -9.03 3.63
CA GLY A 298 -8.74 -9.28 2.25
C GLY A 298 -8.36 -10.74 2.00
N LEU A 299 -7.75 -11.43 2.97
CA LEU A 299 -7.41 -12.86 2.89
C LEU A 299 -8.60 -13.76 3.26
N ASN A 300 -9.21 -13.51 4.43
CA ASN A 300 -10.25 -14.36 5.02
C ASN A 300 -11.51 -14.49 4.14
N LEU A 301 -11.84 -13.44 3.40
CA LEU A 301 -13.02 -13.38 2.52
C LEU A 301 -12.71 -13.75 1.06
N SER A 302 -11.45 -14.01 0.72
CA SER A 302 -11.07 -14.46 -0.63
C SER A 302 -11.56 -15.88 -0.89
N LYS A 303 -12.07 -16.13 -2.10
CA LYS A 303 -12.45 -17.45 -2.64
C LYS A 303 -11.52 -17.91 -3.76
N VAL A 304 -10.52 -17.08 -4.09
CA VAL A 304 -9.47 -17.30 -5.08
C VAL A 304 -8.08 -17.19 -4.41
N PRO A 305 -7.00 -17.71 -5.02
CA PRO A 305 -5.65 -17.62 -4.45
C PRO A 305 -5.25 -16.16 -4.21
N LYS A 306 -4.97 -15.78 -2.97
CA LYS A 306 -4.60 -14.40 -2.60
C LYS A 306 -3.48 -14.35 -1.56
N VAL A 307 -2.56 -13.41 -1.76
CA VAL A 307 -1.52 -13.03 -0.79
C VAL A 307 -1.43 -11.51 -0.65
N PHE A 308 -0.79 -11.04 0.42
CA PHE A 308 -0.31 -9.67 0.55
C PHE A 308 1.22 -9.69 0.43
N ILE A 309 1.84 -8.65 -0.13
CA ILE A 309 3.27 -8.42 -0.03
C ILE A 309 3.54 -7.06 0.60
N GLU A 310 4.17 -7.09 1.77
CA GLU A 310 4.79 -5.96 2.43
C GLU A 310 6.18 -5.76 1.83
N CYS A 311 6.35 -4.72 1.01
CA CYS A 311 7.54 -4.56 0.17
C CYS A 311 8.80 -4.10 0.91
N GLY A 312 8.68 -3.72 2.18
CA GLY A 312 9.74 -3.17 3.04
C GLY A 312 9.14 -2.25 4.12
N ASN A 313 9.93 -1.85 5.11
CA ASN A 313 9.51 -0.93 6.17
C ASN A 313 9.71 0.54 5.74
N MET A 314 8.62 1.31 5.57
CA MET A 314 8.68 2.73 5.21
C MET A 314 9.42 3.60 6.24
N ARG A 315 9.50 3.16 7.50
CA ARG A 315 10.14 3.91 8.60
C ARG A 315 11.64 3.68 8.71
N ASP A 316 12.18 2.61 8.13
CA ASP A 316 13.62 2.34 8.10
C ASP A 316 14.29 3.09 6.92
N PRO A 317 15.41 3.80 7.13
CA PRO A 317 16.06 4.56 6.06
C PRO A 317 16.55 3.73 4.86
N LYS A 318 16.90 2.44 5.07
CA LYS A 318 17.39 1.58 3.97
C LYS A 318 16.23 1.19 3.06
N ASP A 319 15.12 0.73 3.64
CA ASP A 319 13.93 0.39 2.88
C ASP A 319 13.27 1.66 2.30
N GLU A 320 13.23 2.79 3.01
CA GLU A 320 12.79 4.08 2.44
C GLU A 320 13.55 4.43 1.16
N ALA A 321 14.88 4.28 1.14
CA ALA A 321 15.70 4.55 -0.04
C ALA A 321 15.36 3.64 -1.24
N LEU A 322 14.89 2.41 -0.99
CA LEU A 322 14.40 1.49 -2.03
C LEU A 322 12.97 1.85 -2.47
N LEU A 323 12.04 2.00 -1.53
CA LEU A 323 10.63 2.28 -1.77
C LEU A 323 10.43 3.62 -2.52
N THR A 324 11.22 4.65 -2.18
CA THR A 324 11.19 5.95 -2.87
C THR A 324 11.85 5.93 -4.27
N ASN A 325 12.68 4.93 -4.58
CA ASN A 325 13.41 4.84 -5.85
C ASN A 325 12.54 4.21 -6.98
N PRO A 326 12.23 4.95 -8.06
CA PRO A 326 11.36 4.44 -9.14
C PRO A 326 11.97 3.25 -9.89
N ASN A 327 13.30 3.17 -10.01
CA ASN A 327 13.98 2.04 -10.64
C ASN A 327 13.88 0.77 -9.79
N TRP A 328 13.91 0.91 -8.46
CA TRP A 328 13.66 -0.23 -7.56
C TRP A 328 12.19 -0.65 -7.60
N ARG A 329 11.24 0.29 -7.56
CA ARG A 329 9.80 -0.05 -7.74
C ARG A 329 9.52 -0.76 -9.06
N GLN A 330 10.25 -0.43 -10.12
CA GLN A 330 10.16 -1.15 -11.38
C GLN A 330 10.71 -2.59 -11.32
N LYS A 331 11.76 -2.84 -10.52
CA LYS A 331 12.27 -4.19 -10.21
C LYS A 331 11.30 -4.98 -9.32
N ALA A 332 10.72 -4.34 -8.30
CA ALA A 332 9.70 -4.93 -7.43
C ALA A 332 8.49 -5.42 -8.25
N ALA A 333 7.91 -4.54 -9.08
CA ALA A 333 6.81 -4.90 -9.98
C ALA A 333 7.16 -6.06 -10.92
N ARG A 334 8.40 -6.12 -11.45
CA ARG A 334 8.87 -7.25 -12.26
C ARG A 334 8.94 -8.54 -11.44
N GLY A 335 9.56 -8.52 -10.26
CA GLY A 335 9.66 -9.68 -9.37
C GLY A 335 8.30 -10.26 -8.98
N ILE A 336 7.32 -9.40 -8.68
CA ILE A 336 5.94 -9.82 -8.39
C ILE A 336 5.29 -10.42 -9.65
N SER A 337 5.41 -9.75 -10.81
CA SER A 337 4.87 -10.24 -12.08
C SER A 337 5.43 -11.61 -12.49
N ASP A 338 6.74 -11.83 -12.28
CA ASP A 338 7.40 -13.09 -12.60
C ASP A 338 7.02 -14.21 -11.61
N GLY A 339 6.73 -13.86 -10.35
CA GLY A 339 6.20 -14.77 -9.34
C GLY A 339 4.78 -15.24 -9.67
N ILE A 340 3.88 -14.29 -9.97
CA ILE A 340 2.51 -14.56 -10.45
C ILE A 340 2.56 -15.37 -11.75
N GLY A 341 3.40 -14.99 -12.70
CA GLY A 341 3.50 -15.71 -13.97
C GLY A 341 3.98 -17.14 -13.78
N SER A 342 4.92 -17.37 -12.87
CA SER A 342 5.39 -18.72 -12.51
C SER A 342 4.37 -19.55 -11.72
N PHE A 343 3.37 -18.93 -11.09
CA PHE A 343 2.23 -19.61 -10.45
C PHE A 343 1.20 -20.04 -11.51
N LEU A 344 0.88 -19.13 -12.44
CA LEU A 344 -0.21 -19.28 -13.40
C LEU A 344 0.15 -20.03 -14.70
N SER A 345 1.43 -20.22 -15.00
CA SER A 345 1.91 -20.97 -16.19
C SER A 345 2.01 -22.48 -15.92
N ARG A 346 1.02 -23.05 -15.23
CA ARG A 346 0.89 -24.46 -14.86
C ARG A 346 -0.37 -25.06 -15.46
#